data_AF-A0A517V6J2-F1
#
_entry.id   AF-A0A517V6J2-F1
#
_cell.length_a   1.000
_cell.length_b   1.000
_cell.length_c   1.000
_cell.angle_alpha   90.00
_cell.angle_beta   90.00
_cell.angle_gamma   90.00
#
_symmetry.space_group_name_H-M   'P 1'
#
loop_
_entity.id
_entity.type
_entity.pdbx_description
1 polymer ?
#
loop_
_entity_poly.entity_id
_entity_poly.type
_entity_poly.pdbx_seq_one_letter_code
_entity_poly.pdbx_strand_id
1 'polypeptide(L)'
;MGDPFPNPHATKAKTNSNRKIMFFAAGTGLVLLAGVLLFQAFNAKTGAAGEDKSAGSVRISGSQPSARTQPVAKVGNVVISEDELARECIALYGPEVLENVINRAIIEQACQKAGINVEQAEVHAEVEKIAKRFNLDTKTWYEMLQAERKMNPNQYRRNVIWPMLALRKLAGQRTKLTPEQVQKAFVRDYGPRVKARMIMMDNLSRAQKVWDDVKKHPAEFERYARDYSIEPNSRALGGAIQPIPQFSENESLWKAAFKLHEGEVSGIVQIGLSRYAILLCEGRTEPIVNSIEDVKTQLVDQLTEEQTQEAVARVFAKLKEQTRVDNYITGSTTGGVSQTSGTSFSKGQVNQAIPSPTQGLNGSNR
;
A
#
# COMPACT_ATOMS: atom_id res chain seq x y z
N MET A 1 44.30 64.74 -21.67
CA MET A 1 45.22 63.98 -22.56
C MET A 1 44.86 62.52 -22.44
N GLY A 2 44.37 61.92 -23.52
CA GLY A 2 44.02 60.50 -23.60
C GLY A 2 42.61 60.25 -24.11
N ASP A 3 42.31 60.67 -25.35
CA ASP A 3 41.19 60.10 -26.11
C ASP A 3 41.55 58.66 -26.54
N PRO A 4 40.61 57.71 -26.49
CA PRO A 4 40.68 56.51 -27.32
C PRO A 4 39.82 56.67 -28.57
N PHE A 5 40.46 56.61 -29.74
CA PHE A 5 39.83 56.41 -31.04
C PHE A 5 39.13 55.02 -31.13
N PRO A 6 38.13 54.88 -32.03
CA PRO A 6 37.23 53.73 -32.08
C PRO A 6 37.78 52.61 -32.97
N ASN A 7 37.47 51.35 -32.67
CA ASN A 7 37.68 50.24 -33.60
C ASN A 7 36.33 49.69 -34.11
N PRO A 8 36.07 49.74 -35.44
CA PRO A 8 34.78 49.45 -36.05
C PRO A 8 34.71 48.01 -36.54
N HIS A 9 34.05 47.12 -35.79
CA HIS A 9 33.44 45.92 -36.38
C HIS A 9 32.23 45.50 -35.55
N ALA A 10 31.10 46.12 -35.89
CA ALA A 10 29.78 45.61 -35.54
C ALA A 10 29.49 44.39 -36.42
N THR A 11 29.65 43.20 -35.87
CA THR A 11 29.12 41.96 -36.46
C THR A 11 28.11 41.38 -35.50
N LYS A 12 26.82 41.50 -35.86
CA LYS A 12 25.70 40.86 -35.16
C LYS A 12 25.89 39.34 -35.20
N ALA A 13 26.43 38.77 -34.13
CA ALA A 13 26.38 37.33 -33.92
C ALA A 13 24.98 36.96 -33.39
N LYS A 14 24.17 36.30 -34.24
CA LYS A 14 23.00 35.53 -33.79
C LYS A 14 23.51 34.39 -32.91
N THR A 15 23.52 34.59 -31.60
CA THR A 15 23.76 33.49 -30.66
C THR A 15 22.51 32.65 -30.60
N ASN A 16 22.51 31.54 -31.34
CA ASN A 16 21.52 30.49 -31.24
C ASN A 16 21.75 29.78 -29.89
N SER A 17 21.13 30.30 -28.84
CA SER A 17 21.22 29.71 -27.51
C SER A 17 20.33 28.47 -27.45
N ASN A 18 20.90 27.32 -27.81
CA ASN A 18 20.43 26.01 -27.35
C ASN A 18 20.59 25.95 -25.82
N ARG A 19 19.63 26.54 -25.10
CA ARG A 19 19.47 26.33 -23.67
C ARG A 19 19.02 24.88 -23.50
N LYS A 20 19.96 24.01 -23.15
CA LYS A 20 19.68 22.69 -22.58
C LYS A 20 18.74 22.93 -21.39
N ILE A 21 17.51 22.45 -21.54
CA ILE A 21 16.51 22.40 -20.47
C ILE A 21 17.09 21.45 -19.43
N MET A 22 17.68 22.03 -18.39
CA MET A 22 18.11 21.29 -17.22
C MET A 22 16.83 20.98 -16.44
N PHE A 23 16.28 19.79 -16.67
CA PHE A 23 15.23 19.24 -15.82
C PHE A 23 15.80 19.14 -14.41
N PHE A 24 15.36 20.02 -13.51
CA PHE A 24 15.50 19.79 -12.08
C PHE A 24 14.61 18.60 -11.74
N ALA A 25 15.18 17.40 -11.88
CA ALA A 25 14.67 16.15 -11.36
C ALA A 25 14.75 16.20 -9.82
N ALA A 26 13.86 16.98 -9.21
CA ALA A 26 13.61 16.91 -7.78
C ALA A 26 12.58 15.79 -7.54
N GLY A 27 13.06 14.59 -7.22
CA GLY A 27 12.30 13.65 -6.39
C GLY A 27 11.45 12.57 -7.07
N THR A 28 11.82 12.06 -8.24
CA THR A 28 11.15 10.87 -8.85
C THR A 28 12.04 9.64 -8.98
N GLY A 29 13.15 9.60 -8.23
CA GLY A 29 14.11 8.48 -8.24
C GLY A 29 13.78 7.28 -7.33
N LEU A 30 12.68 7.31 -6.57
CA LEU A 30 12.40 6.31 -5.53
C LEU A 30 10.93 5.89 -5.38
N VAL A 31 10.09 6.14 -6.38
CA VAL A 31 8.64 5.81 -6.31
C VAL A 31 8.29 4.48 -6.97
N LEU A 32 9.14 3.90 -7.81
CA LEU A 32 8.84 2.61 -8.46
C LEU A 32 9.22 1.35 -7.64
N LEU A 33 9.78 1.54 -6.44
CA LEU A 33 9.83 0.49 -5.42
C LEU A 33 8.49 0.29 -4.70
N ALA A 34 7.55 1.25 -4.80
CA ALA A 34 6.27 1.18 -4.11
C ALA A 34 5.38 0.02 -4.59
N GLY A 35 5.46 -0.37 -5.87
CA GLY A 35 4.68 -1.49 -6.39
C GLY A 35 5.05 -2.85 -5.79
N VAL A 36 6.30 -3.02 -5.36
CA VAL A 36 6.77 -4.23 -4.65
C VAL A 36 6.67 -4.05 -3.12
N LEU A 37 6.84 -2.84 -2.61
CA LEU A 37 6.68 -2.53 -1.17
C LEU A 37 5.23 -2.58 -0.69
N LEU A 38 4.24 -2.29 -1.56
CA LEU A 38 2.82 -2.42 -1.21
C LEU A 38 2.42 -3.86 -0.87
N PHE A 39 3.10 -4.87 -1.43
CA PHE A 39 2.85 -6.27 -1.03
C PHE A 39 3.43 -6.60 0.35
N GLN A 40 4.53 -5.94 0.75
CA GLN A 40 5.16 -6.17 2.06
C GLN A 40 4.46 -5.41 3.21
N ALA A 41 3.81 -4.27 2.93
CA ALA A 41 3.12 -3.47 3.94
C ALA A 41 1.81 -4.09 4.47
N PHE A 42 1.29 -5.14 3.85
CA PHE A 42 0.08 -5.85 4.33
C PHE A 42 0.37 -6.93 5.39
N ASN A 43 1.63 -7.20 5.76
CA ASN A 43 2.00 -8.29 6.66
C ASN A 43 2.27 -7.89 8.12
N ALA A 44 2.01 -6.64 8.52
CA ALA A 44 2.31 -6.20 9.89
C ALA A 44 1.03 -5.99 10.73
N LYS A 45 0.60 -7.03 11.45
CA LYS A 45 -0.02 -6.85 12.76
C LYS A 45 0.49 -7.92 13.72
N THR A 46 1.47 -7.52 14.51
CA THR A 46 1.93 -8.21 15.71
C THR A 46 0.79 -8.30 16.72
N GLY A 47 0.27 -9.50 16.91
CA GLY A 47 -0.49 -9.88 18.10
C GLY A 47 0.46 -10.54 19.08
N ALA A 48 0.68 -9.91 20.24
CA ALA A 48 1.36 -10.53 21.36
C ALA A 48 0.50 -11.70 21.87
N ALA A 49 1.05 -12.92 21.82
CA ALA A 49 0.44 -14.10 22.44
C ALA A 49 1.25 -14.43 23.71
N GLY A 50 0.56 -14.44 24.84
CA GLY A 50 1.11 -14.82 26.14
C GLY A 50 1.53 -16.28 26.15
N GLU A 51 2.60 -16.55 26.89
CA GLU A 51 3.06 -17.90 27.23
C GLU A 51 1.94 -18.65 27.96
N ASP A 52 1.60 -19.85 27.47
CA ASP A 52 1.03 -20.88 28.33
C ASP A 52 1.86 -22.16 28.17
N LYS A 53 2.43 -22.61 29.29
CA LYS A 53 3.27 -23.79 29.42
C LYS A 53 2.35 -24.98 29.70
N SER A 54 2.15 -25.84 28.71
CA SER A 54 1.72 -27.21 28.98
C SER A 54 2.37 -28.18 27.98
N ALA A 55 3.38 -28.89 28.48
CA ALA A 55 4.01 -30.00 27.80
C ALA A 55 3.09 -31.24 27.87
N GLY A 56 2.38 -31.52 26.78
CA GLY A 56 1.68 -32.78 26.56
C GLY A 56 2.37 -33.60 25.49
N SER A 57 3.01 -34.71 25.86
CA SER A 57 3.64 -35.62 24.90
C SER A 57 2.58 -36.38 24.09
N VAL A 58 2.47 -36.10 22.79
CA VAL A 58 1.65 -36.89 21.87
C VAL A 58 2.52 -37.95 21.19
N ARG A 59 2.23 -39.23 21.47
CA ARG A 59 2.78 -40.36 20.71
C ARG A 59 2.00 -40.48 19.39
N ILE A 60 2.67 -40.23 18.26
CA ILE A 60 2.13 -40.54 16.94
C ILE A 60 2.55 -41.95 16.56
N SER A 61 1.57 -42.86 16.55
CA SER A 61 1.71 -44.22 16.02
C SER A 61 1.13 -44.26 14.61
N GLY A 62 1.92 -44.75 13.65
CA GLY A 62 1.42 -45.52 12.50
C GLY A 62 0.89 -44.77 11.27
N SER A 63 1.80 -44.14 10.51
CA SER A 63 1.90 -44.29 9.05
C SER A 63 3.06 -43.39 8.59
N GLN A 64 4.23 -44.00 8.39
CA GLN A 64 5.38 -43.29 7.82
C GLN A 64 5.03 -42.89 6.38
N PRO A 65 4.94 -41.59 6.04
CA PRO A 65 5.14 -41.17 4.66
C PRO A 65 6.57 -41.61 4.32
N SER A 66 6.83 -42.09 3.10
CA SER A 66 8.17 -42.42 2.65
C SER A 66 9.09 -41.20 2.76
N ALA A 67 9.80 -41.13 3.89
CA ALA A 67 10.80 -40.13 4.21
C ALA A 67 11.86 -40.16 3.12
N ARG A 68 12.15 -39.00 2.51
CA ARG A 68 13.22 -38.90 1.51
C ARG A 68 14.54 -38.89 2.27
N THR A 69 15.03 -40.07 2.60
CA THR A 69 16.26 -40.30 3.36
C THR A 69 17.54 -40.05 2.53
N GLN A 70 17.52 -39.15 1.54
CA GLN A 70 18.74 -38.89 0.76
C GLN A 70 19.79 -38.21 1.66
N PRO A 71 21.01 -38.77 1.75
CA PRO A 71 22.09 -38.14 2.50
C PRO A 71 22.56 -36.88 1.76
N VAL A 72 22.58 -35.73 2.44
CA VAL A 72 23.03 -34.45 1.86
C VAL A 72 24.42 -34.04 2.33
N ALA A 73 24.85 -34.52 3.51
CA ALA A 73 26.21 -34.34 4.00
C ALA A 73 26.60 -35.46 4.98
N LYS A 74 27.91 -35.63 5.22
CA LYS A 74 28.45 -36.52 6.24
C LYS A 74 29.55 -35.81 7.01
N VAL A 75 29.43 -35.78 8.34
CA VAL A 75 30.42 -35.19 9.26
C VAL A 75 30.98 -36.30 10.15
N GLY A 76 32.20 -36.75 9.84
CA GLY A 76 32.76 -37.95 10.47
C GLY A 76 31.87 -39.17 10.19
N ASN A 77 31.21 -39.69 11.22
CA ASN A 77 30.27 -40.82 11.12
C ASN A 77 28.80 -40.43 11.13
N VAL A 78 28.48 -39.14 11.30
CA VAL A 78 27.10 -38.65 11.30
C VAL A 78 26.68 -38.29 9.88
N VAL A 79 25.59 -38.88 9.39
CA VAL A 79 24.99 -38.55 8.09
C VAL A 79 23.85 -37.57 8.33
N ILE A 80 23.92 -36.42 7.67
CA ILE A 80 22.85 -35.41 7.67
C ILE A 80 21.94 -35.73 6.50
N SER A 81 20.66 -35.92 6.79
CA SER A 81 19.63 -36.24 5.80
C SER A 81 18.97 -34.98 5.21
N GLU A 82 18.42 -35.10 4.01
CA GLU A 82 17.58 -34.06 3.41
C GLU A 82 16.44 -33.66 4.34
N ASP A 83 15.79 -34.62 5.00
CA ASP A 83 14.69 -34.36 5.94
C ASP A 83 15.14 -33.56 7.18
N GLU A 84 16.34 -33.82 7.70
CA GLU A 84 16.91 -33.05 8.80
C GLU A 84 17.18 -31.61 8.38
N LEU A 85 17.86 -31.42 7.24
CA LEU A 85 18.08 -30.09 6.69
C LEU A 85 16.75 -29.36 6.40
N ALA A 86 15.76 -30.07 5.84
CA ALA A 86 14.45 -29.53 5.52
C ALA A 86 13.69 -29.07 6.77
N ARG A 87 13.73 -29.85 7.87
CA ARG A 87 13.12 -29.43 9.15
C ARG A 87 13.72 -28.13 9.67
N GLU A 88 15.05 -28.01 9.66
CA GLU A 88 15.73 -26.79 10.08
C GLU A 88 15.37 -25.60 9.16
N CYS A 89 15.33 -25.82 7.85
CA CYS A 89 14.94 -24.78 6.88
C CYS A 89 13.47 -24.34 7.06
N ILE A 90 12.55 -25.28 7.32
CA ILE A 90 11.14 -24.99 7.59
C ILE A 90 11.00 -24.22 8.90
N ALA A 91 11.76 -24.56 9.94
CA ALA A 91 11.73 -23.84 11.21
C ALA A 91 12.18 -22.38 11.04
N LEU A 92 13.19 -22.13 10.21
CA LEU A 92 13.74 -20.78 10.00
C LEU A 92 12.96 -19.94 8.99
N TYR A 93 12.55 -20.52 7.87
CA TYR A 93 12.01 -19.80 6.70
C TYR A 93 10.60 -20.26 6.28
N GLY A 94 10.09 -21.35 6.88
CA GLY A 94 8.85 -22.00 6.50
C GLY A 94 7.64 -21.06 6.47
N PRO A 95 7.37 -20.25 7.52
CA PRO A 95 6.23 -19.34 7.52
C PRO A 95 6.22 -18.34 6.36
N GLU A 96 7.34 -17.67 6.08
CA GLU A 96 7.45 -16.67 5.00
C GLU A 96 7.36 -17.34 3.61
N VAL A 97 8.05 -18.47 3.42
CA VAL A 97 8.02 -19.21 2.16
C VAL A 97 6.62 -19.76 1.90
N LEU A 98 5.96 -20.30 2.93
CA LEU A 98 4.62 -20.87 2.81
C LEU A 98 3.59 -19.79 2.46
N GLU A 99 3.64 -18.60 3.07
CA GLU A 99 2.72 -17.51 2.72
C GLU A 99 2.85 -17.12 1.23
N ASN A 100 4.08 -17.07 0.69
CA ASN A 100 4.30 -16.82 -0.74
C ASN A 100 3.73 -17.95 -1.62
N VAL A 101 3.88 -19.20 -1.19
CA VAL A 101 3.33 -20.37 -1.90
C VAL A 101 1.80 -20.38 -1.86
N ILE A 102 1.18 -20.06 -0.72
CA ILE A 102 -0.26 -19.93 -0.55
C ILE A 102 -0.80 -18.84 -1.48
N ASN A 103 -0.22 -17.64 -1.43
CA ASN A 103 -0.66 -16.52 -2.26
C ASN A 103 -0.57 -16.87 -3.76
N ARG A 104 0.49 -17.57 -4.19
CA ARG A 104 0.60 -18.06 -5.57
C ARG A 104 -0.48 -19.10 -5.88
N ALA A 105 -0.71 -20.07 -5.00
CA ALA A 105 -1.73 -21.10 -5.20
C ALA A 105 -3.15 -20.51 -5.34
N ILE A 106 -3.48 -19.48 -4.56
CA ILE A 106 -4.74 -18.73 -4.70
C ILE A 106 -4.88 -18.14 -6.11
N ILE A 107 -3.82 -17.51 -6.61
CA ILE A 107 -3.81 -16.89 -7.94
C ILE A 107 -3.88 -17.96 -9.04
N GLU A 108 -3.12 -19.05 -8.92
CA GLU A 108 -3.16 -20.19 -9.85
C GLU A 108 -4.57 -20.78 -9.96
N GLN A 109 -5.25 -21.01 -8.84
CA GLN A 109 -6.63 -21.51 -8.83
C GLN A 109 -7.60 -20.52 -9.49
N ALA A 110 -7.44 -19.23 -9.22
CA ALA A 110 -8.26 -18.19 -9.85
C ALA A 110 -8.05 -18.13 -11.38
N CYS A 111 -6.80 -18.19 -11.82
CA CYS A 111 -6.44 -18.25 -13.24
C CYS A 111 -7.02 -19.49 -13.92
N GLN A 112 -6.89 -20.67 -13.32
CA GLN A 112 -7.48 -21.91 -13.83
C GLN A 112 -9.00 -21.80 -13.99
N LYS A 113 -9.69 -21.28 -12.96
CA LYS A 113 -11.15 -21.07 -13.00
C LYS A 113 -11.58 -20.07 -14.08
N ALA A 114 -10.76 -19.06 -14.33
CA ALA A 114 -11.02 -18.03 -15.34
C ALA A 114 -10.52 -18.39 -16.75
N GLY A 115 -9.88 -19.54 -16.94
CA GLY A 115 -9.25 -19.92 -18.21
C GLY A 115 -8.09 -19.01 -18.62
N ILE A 116 -7.43 -18.36 -17.65
CA ILE A 116 -6.32 -17.45 -17.89
C ILE A 116 -5.00 -18.22 -17.82
N ASN A 117 -4.20 -18.10 -18.87
CA ASN A 117 -2.84 -18.63 -18.92
C ASN A 117 -1.82 -17.48 -19.01
N VAL A 118 -0.68 -17.61 -18.35
CA VAL A 118 0.47 -16.68 -18.45
C VAL A 118 1.63 -17.46 -19.05
N GLU A 119 2.04 -17.09 -20.25
CA GLU A 119 3.09 -17.77 -20.98
C GLU A 119 4.48 -17.36 -20.49
N GLN A 120 5.46 -18.26 -20.64
CA GLN A 120 6.85 -17.96 -20.28
C GLN A 120 7.43 -16.82 -21.11
N ALA A 121 7.00 -16.67 -22.36
CA ALA A 121 7.39 -15.55 -23.22
C ALA A 121 6.92 -14.21 -22.65
N GLU A 122 5.71 -14.15 -22.07
CA GLU A 122 5.19 -12.94 -21.42
C GLU A 122 6.00 -12.59 -20.16
N VAL A 123 6.33 -13.60 -19.35
CA VAL A 123 7.17 -13.44 -18.16
C VAL A 123 8.55 -12.89 -18.57
N HIS A 124 9.17 -13.45 -19.61
CA HIS A 124 10.47 -13.00 -20.09
C HIS A 124 10.42 -11.55 -20.60
N ALA A 125 9.44 -11.23 -21.45
CA ALA A 125 9.27 -9.90 -22.02
C ALA A 125 9.03 -8.84 -20.92
N GLU A 126 8.27 -9.17 -19.87
CA GLU A 126 8.05 -8.24 -18.77
C GLU A 126 9.33 -8.02 -17.94
N VAL A 127 10.16 -9.05 -17.73
CA VAL A 127 11.47 -8.86 -17.09
C VAL A 127 12.35 -7.93 -17.91
N GLU A 128 12.43 -8.13 -19.23
CA GLU A 128 13.23 -7.26 -20.11
C GLU A 128 12.74 -5.82 -20.07
N LYS A 129 11.41 -5.63 -20.07
CA LYS A 129 10.78 -4.31 -19.98
C LYS A 129 11.13 -3.62 -18.66
N ILE A 130 11.10 -4.35 -17.54
CA ILE A 130 11.48 -3.81 -16.23
C ILE A 130 12.97 -3.45 -16.22
N ALA A 131 13.85 -4.35 -16.67
CA ALA A 131 15.29 -4.09 -16.72
C ALA A 131 15.62 -2.84 -17.56
N LYS A 132 14.98 -2.68 -18.72
CA LYS A 132 15.14 -1.49 -19.59
C LYS A 132 14.72 -0.18 -18.91
N ARG A 133 13.68 -0.19 -18.06
CA ARG A 133 13.29 1.01 -17.29
C ARG A 133 14.38 1.49 -16.34
N PHE A 134 15.26 0.60 -15.91
CA PHE A 134 16.44 0.91 -15.10
C PHE A 134 17.72 1.08 -15.93
N ASN A 135 17.63 1.09 -17.27
CA ASN A 135 18.77 1.10 -18.19
C ASN A 135 19.73 -0.08 -17.99
N LEU A 136 19.20 -1.25 -17.62
CA LEU A 136 19.96 -2.48 -17.42
C LEU A 136 19.54 -3.54 -18.44
N ASP A 137 20.47 -4.42 -18.79
CA ASP A 137 20.13 -5.68 -19.46
C ASP A 137 19.62 -6.71 -18.44
N THR A 138 18.97 -7.76 -18.94
CA THR A 138 18.34 -8.79 -18.12
C THR A 138 19.31 -9.55 -17.22
N LYS A 139 20.55 -9.79 -17.65
CA LYS A 139 21.56 -10.50 -16.84
C LYS A 139 21.98 -9.63 -15.66
N THR A 140 22.35 -8.38 -15.92
CA THR A 140 22.73 -7.42 -14.88
C THR A 140 21.59 -7.17 -13.89
N TRP A 141 20.35 -7.11 -14.39
CA TRP A 141 19.16 -7.02 -13.55
C TRP A 141 19.04 -8.20 -12.56
N TYR A 142 19.26 -9.43 -13.02
CA TYR A 142 19.22 -10.60 -12.14
C TYR A 142 20.37 -10.63 -11.13
N GLU A 143 21.57 -10.24 -11.53
CA GLU A 143 22.73 -10.16 -10.63
C GLU A 143 22.47 -9.16 -9.48
N MET A 144 21.89 -8.01 -9.80
CA MET A 144 21.47 -7.01 -8.82
C MET A 144 20.42 -7.58 -7.85
N LEU A 145 19.37 -8.25 -8.36
CA LEU A 145 18.35 -8.89 -7.53
C LEU A 145 18.92 -9.97 -6.60
N GLN A 146 19.88 -10.76 -7.09
CA GLN A 146 20.55 -11.77 -6.29
C GLN A 146 21.41 -11.13 -5.19
N ALA A 147 22.12 -10.04 -5.50
CA ALA A 147 22.96 -9.35 -4.54
C ALA A 147 22.15 -8.70 -3.41
N GLU A 148 21.12 -7.93 -3.77
CA GLU A 148 20.33 -7.11 -2.85
C GLU A 148 19.21 -7.89 -2.13
N ARG A 149 18.55 -8.82 -2.84
CA ARG A 149 17.34 -9.50 -2.35
C ARG A 149 17.52 -11.00 -2.16
N LYS A 150 18.72 -11.53 -2.41
CA LYS A 150 19.03 -12.97 -2.36
C LYS A 150 18.07 -13.82 -3.20
N MET A 151 17.54 -13.24 -4.28
CA MET A 151 16.52 -13.85 -5.12
C MET A 151 17.10 -14.25 -6.46
N ASN A 152 17.03 -15.55 -6.77
CA ASN A 152 17.52 -16.04 -8.05
C ASN A 152 16.52 -15.81 -9.19
N PRO A 153 16.93 -15.92 -10.48
CA PRO A 153 16.07 -15.64 -11.62
C PRO A 153 14.76 -16.45 -11.64
N ASN A 154 14.81 -17.72 -11.22
CA ASN A 154 13.63 -18.58 -11.19
C ASN A 154 12.64 -18.15 -10.10
N GLN A 155 13.15 -17.82 -8.92
CA GLN A 155 12.33 -17.29 -7.83
C GLN A 155 11.69 -15.95 -8.23
N TYR A 156 12.45 -15.04 -8.83
CA TYR A 156 11.91 -13.75 -9.28
C TYR A 156 10.78 -13.91 -10.31
N ARG A 157 11.03 -14.71 -11.36
CA ARG A 157 10.01 -14.99 -12.38
C ARG A 157 8.75 -15.62 -11.78
N ARG A 158 8.91 -16.60 -10.90
CA ARG A 158 7.80 -17.38 -10.33
C ARG A 158 7.04 -16.64 -9.22
N ASN A 159 7.74 -15.88 -8.39
CA ASN A 159 7.17 -15.31 -7.15
C ASN A 159 6.83 -13.83 -7.29
N VAL A 160 7.35 -13.13 -8.31
CA VAL A 160 7.12 -11.70 -8.52
C VAL A 160 6.43 -11.45 -9.86
N ILE A 161 7.07 -11.86 -10.96
CA ILE A 161 6.58 -11.51 -12.30
C ILE A 161 5.31 -12.27 -12.67
N TRP A 162 5.30 -13.59 -12.47
CA TRP A 162 4.15 -14.41 -12.82
C TRP A 162 2.88 -14.00 -12.04
N PRO A 163 2.90 -13.82 -10.69
CA PRO A 163 1.72 -13.37 -9.95
C PRO A 163 1.24 -11.99 -10.41
N MET A 164 2.16 -11.06 -10.68
CA MET A 164 1.82 -9.73 -11.19
C MET A 164 1.08 -9.82 -12.54
N LEU A 165 1.60 -10.59 -13.49
CA LEU A 165 0.97 -10.77 -14.81
C LEU A 165 -0.38 -11.50 -14.69
N ALA A 166 -0.44 -12.55 -13.87
CA ALA A 166 -1.66 -13.32 -13.63
C ALA A 166 -2.77 -12.44 -13.04
N LEU A 167 -2.45 -11.66 -12.00
CA LEU A 167 -3.41 -10.73 -11.39
C LEU A 167 -3.81 -9.59 -12.34
N ARG A 168 -2.88 -9.06 -13.15
CA ARG A 168 -3.23 -8.07 -14.19
C ARG A 168 -4.22 -8.65 -15.21
N LYS A 169 -4.04 -9.90 -15.63
CA LYS A 169 -5.00 -10.58 -16.51
C LYS A 169 -6.34 -10.84 -15.81
N LEU A 170 -6.33 -11.26 -14.56
CA LEU A 170 -7.55 -11.48 -13.74
C LEU A 170 -8.33 -10.19 -13.49
N ALA A 171 -7.64 -9.06 -13.35
CA ALA A 171 -8.26 -7.74 -13.25
C ALA A 171 -8.89 -7.25 -14.57
N GLY A 172 -8.55 -7.90 -15.69
CA GLY A 172 -9.02 -7.54 -17.02
C GLY A 172 -8.23 -6.37 -17.62
N GLN A 173 -8.26 -6.28 -18.96
CA GLN A 173 -7.68 -5.14 -19.66
C GLN A 173 -8.65 -3.96 -19.67
N ARG A 174 -8.19 -2.83 -19.13
CA ARG A 174 -8.71 -1.46 -19.29
C ARG A 174 -10.03 -1.16 -18.57
N THR A 175 -9.91 -0.51 -17.42
CA THR A 175 -10.79 0.64 -17.17
C THR A 175 -10.56 1.65 -18.29
N LYS A 176 -11.59 1.93 -19.09
CA LYS A 176 -11.50 3.02 -20.07
C LYS A 176 -11.41 4.32 -19.26
N LEU A 177 -10.23 4.93 -19.23
CA LEU A 177 -10.05 6.26 -18.67
C LEU A 177 -11.02 7.22 -19.36
N THR A 178 -11.91 7.84 -18.59
CA THR A 178 -12.82 8.85 -19.13
C THR A 178 -12.09 10.17 -19.30
N PRO A 179 -12.50 11.03 -20.26
CA PRO A 179 -11.93 12.36 -20.40
C PRO A 179 -11.95 13.16 -19.09
N GLU A 180 -12.99 13.01 -18.28
CA GLU A 180 -13.13 13.67 -16.98
C GLU A 180 -12.10 13.18 -15.97
N GLN A 181 -11.74 11.90 -15.97
CA GLN A 181 -10.70 11.35 -15.10
C GLN A 181 -9.34 11.94 -15.47
N VAL A 182 -9.02 11.98 -16.76
CA VAL A 182 -7.77 12.59 -17.25
C VAL A 182 -7.74 14.08 -16.92
N GLN A 183 -8.85 14.80 -17.08
CA GLN A 183 -8.93 16.22 -16.74
C GLN A 183 -8.74 16.46 -15.24
N LYS A 184 -9.38 15.67 -14.36
CA LYS A 184 -9.21 15.80 -12.90
C LYS A 184 -7.77 15.54 -12.49
N ALA A 185 -7.14 14.51 -13.05
CA ALA A 185 -5.74 14.21 -12.79
C ALA A 185 -4.81 15.32 -13.28
N PHE A 186 -5.08 15.90 -14.46
CA PHE A 186 -4.32 17.06 -14.95
C PHE A 186 -4.39 18.23 -13.97
N VAL A 187 -5.59 18.57 -13.50
CA VAL A 187 -5.76 19.65 -12.51
C VAL A 187 -5.09 19.31 -11.17
N ARG A 188 -5.12 18.05 -10.73
CA ARG A 188 -4.42 17.57 -9.52
C ARG A 188 -2.89 17.72 -9.62
N ASP A 189 -2.33 17.31 -10.75
CA ASP A 189 -0.89 17.15 -10.92
C ASP A 189 -0.21 18.44 -11.42
N TYR A 190 -0.94 19.28 -12.16
CA TYR A 190 -0.39 20.46 -12.81
C TYR A 190 -1.15 21.76 -12.51
N GLY A 191 -2.35 21.69 -11.93
CA GLY A 191 -3.17 22.85 -11.62
C GLY A 191 -2.65 23.67 -10.43
N PRO A 192 -3.29 24.83 -10.15
CA PRO A 192 -2.94 25.66 -9.02
C PRO A 192 -3.19 24.91 -7.71
N ARG A 193 -2.30 25.09 -6.73
CA ARG A 193 -2.37 24.46 -5.41
C ARG A 193 -2.53 25.54 -4.35
N VAL A 194 -3.23 25.23 -3.26
CA VAL A 194 -3.39 26.14 -2.13
C VAL A 194 -2.18 26.01 -1.22
N LYS A 195 -1.43 27.10 -1.03
CA LYS A 195 -0.40 27.17 0.01
C LYS A 195 -1.11 27.38 1.33
N ALA A 196 -0.86 26.53 2.31
CA ALA A 196 -1.56 26.61 3.58
C ALA A 196 -0.70 26.11 4.73
N ARG A 197 -1.10 26.54 5.93
CA ARG A 197 -0.71 25.92 7.19
C ARG A 197 -1.87 25.09 7.73
N MET A 198 -1.54 24.04 8.48
CA MET A 198 -2.50 23.11 9.05
C MET A 198 -2.23 22.87 10.54
N ILE A 199 -3.31 22.90 11.32
CA ILE A 199 -3.35 22.32 12.68
C ILE A 199 -4.19 21.05 12.58
N MET A 200 -3.56 19.89 12.80
CA MET A 200 -4.27 18.61 12.84
C MET A 200 -4.57 18.25 14.30
N MET A 201 -5.78 17.77 14.57
CA MET A 201 -6.22 17.38 15.92
C MET A 201 -7.02 16.07 15.85
N ASP A 202 -7.06 15.33 16.96
CA ASP A 202 -7.80 14.06 17.09
C ASP A 202 -9.05 14.14 17.95
N ASN A 203 -9.29 15.30 18.57
CA ASN A 203 -10.43 15.54 19.43
C ASN A 203 -11.18 16.80 18.97
N LEU A 204 -12.46 16.64 18.61
CA LEU A 204 -13.28 17.73 18.10
C LEU A 204 -13.50 18.85 19.13
N SER A 205 -13.70 18.51 20.41
CA SER A 205 -13.92 19.51 21.47
C SER A 205 -12.68 20.37 21.68
N ARG A 206 -11.49 19.77 21.66
CA ARG A 206 -10.22 20.52 21.73
C ARG A 206 -10.00 21.33 20.45
N ALA A 207 -10.35 20.78 19.28
CA ALA A 207 -10.28 21.48 18.01
C ALA A 207 -11.18 22.72 17.98
N GLN A 208 -12.36 22.66 18.59
CA GLN A 208 -13.26 23.82 18.70
C GLN A 208 -12.60 24.98 19.46
N LYS A 209 -11.98 24.70 20.61
CA LYS A 209 -11.30 25.73 21.42
C LYS A 209 -10.15 26.37 20.64
N VAL A 210 -9.28 25.54 20.05
CA VAL A 210 -8.14 26.03 19.25
C VAL A 210 -8.62 26.82 18.03
N TRP A 211 -9.67 26.38 17.36
CA TRP A 211 -10.26 27.09 16.24
C TRP A 211 -10.80 28.47 16.65
N ASP A 212 -11.52 28.55 17.77
CA ASP A 212 -12.05 29.83 18.29
C ASP A 212 -10.93 30.83 18.60
N ASP A 213 -9.79 30.35 19.12
CA ASP A 213 -8.61 31.17 19.43
C ASP A 213 -7.88 31.62 18.16
N VAL A 214 -7.61 30.68 17.24
CA VAL A 214 -6.94 30.95 15.96
C VAL A 214 -7.76 31.91 15.10
N LYS A 215 -9.08 31.80 15.10
CA LYS A 215 -9.96 32.69 14.33
C LYS A 215 -9.89 34.14 14.83
N LYS A 216 -9.69 34.36 16.13
CA LYS A 216 -9.50 35.70 16.71
C LYS A 216 -8.08 36.23 16.48
N HIS A 217 -7.10 35.33 16.45
CA HIS A 217 -5.68 35.66 16.37
C HIS A 217 -4.99 34.89 15.24
N PRO A 218 -5.36 35.11 13.96
CA PRO A 218 -4.81 34.35 12.83
C PRO A 218 -3.30 34.55 12.66
N ALA A 219 -2.75 35.69 13.08
CA ALA A 219 -1.32 35.96 13.06
C ALA A 219 -0.50 35.02 13.98
N GLU A 220 -1.15 34.36 14.94
CA GLU A 220 -0.50 33.42 15.86
C GLU A 220 -0.65 31.96 15.44
N PHE A 221 -1.18 31.68 14.24
CA PHE A 221 -1.46 30.33 13.76
C PHE A 221 -0.27 29.38 13.93
N GLU A 222 0.95 29.84 13.66
CA GLU A 222 2.16 29.01 13.80
C GLU A 222 2.38 28.53 15.24
N ARG A 223 2.10 29.39 16.22
CA ARG A 223 2.21 29.04 17.65
C ARG A 223 1.18 27.97 17.98
N TYR A 224 -0.08 28.18 17.60
CA TYR A 224 -1.13 27.18 17.82
C TYR A 224 -0.82 25.85 17.11
N ALA A 225 -0.23 25.89 15.92
CA ALA A 225 0.22 24.69 15.24
C ALA A 225 1.30 23.95 16.04
N ARG A 226 2.33 24.64 16.54
CA ARG A 226 3.40 24.07 17.37
C ARG A 226 2.88 23.50 18.70
N ASP A 227 1.87 24.11 19.29
CA ASP A 227 1.37 23.73 20.61
C ASP A 227 0.34 22.59 20.54
N TYR A 228 -0.54 22.61 19.52
CA TYR A 228 -1.74 21.78 19.49
C TYR A 228 -1.77 20.74 18.38
N SER A 229 -1.01 20.91 17.30
CA SER A 229 -1.06 19.96 16.18
C SER A 229 -0.51 18.60 16.59
N ILE A 230 -1.19 17.53 16.17
CA ILE A 230 -0.76 16.15 16.36
C ILE A 230 0.05 15.61 15.18
N GLU A 231 0.15 16.36 14.07
CA GLU A 231 0.95 15.96 12.91
C GLU A 231 2.40 16.43 13.11
N PRO A 232 3.37 15.53 13.36
CA PRO A 232 4.68 15.92 13.87
C PRO A 232 5.50 16.78 12.90
N ASN A 233 5.41 16.53 11.59
CA ASN A 233 6.30 17.16 10.61
C ASN A 233 5.95 18.64 10.41
N SER A 234 4.68 18.92 10.14
CA SER A 234 4.17 20.29 9.99
C SER A 234 4.15 21.03 11.31
N ARG A 235 3.85 20.35 12.44
CA ARG A 235 3.90 20.96 13.78
C ARG A 235 5.23 21.66 14.03
N ALA A 236 6.35 20.98 13.79
CA ALA A 236 7.70 21.54 13.97
C ALA A 236 7.95 22.76 13.08
N LEU A 237 7.29 22.82 11.91
CA LEU A 237 7.39 23.89 10.92
C LEU A 237 6.27 24.94 11.04
N GLY A 238 5.65 25.08 12.22
CA GLY A 238 4.59 26.07 12.45
C GLY A 238 3.33 25.79 11.63
N GLY A 239 3.04 24.52 11.37
CA GLY A 239 1.90 24.05 10.57
C GLY A 239 2.13 24.04 9.07
N ALA A 240 3.31 24.40 8.56
CA ALA A 240 3.57 24.40 7.12
C ALA A 240 3.42 22.99 6.52
N ILE A 241 2.60 22.87 5.48
CA ILE A 241 2.37 21.63 4.73
C ILE A 241 2.70 21.82 3.26
N GLN A 242 2.82 20.71 2.52
CA GLN A 242 2.89 20.76 1.06
C GLN A 242 1.62 21.43 0.48
N PRO A 243 1.74 22.24 -0.58
CA PRO A 243 0.59 22.89 -1.21
C PRO A 243 -0.49 21.87 -1.60
N ILE A 244 -1.73 22.14 -1.22
CA ILE A 244 -2.85 21.23 -1.40
C ILE A 244 -3.33 21.29 -2.86
N PRO A 245 -3.25 20.19 -3.63
CA PRO A 245 -3.79 20.16 -4.99
C PRO A 245 -5.30 19.96 -4.98
N GLN A 246 -5.96 20.46 -6.03
CA GLN A 246 -7.37 20.13 -6.26
C GLN A 246 -7.50 18.64 -6.60
N PHE A 247 -8.62 18.02 -6.24
CA PHE A 247 -8.84 16.58 -6.47
C PHE A 247 -7.81 15.66 -5.81
N SER A 248 -7.14 16.12 -4.74
CA SER A 248 -6.38 15.23 -3.85
C SER A 248 -7.30 14.22 -3.17
N GLU A 249 -6.74 13.13 -2.65
CA GLU A 249 -7.48 12.03 -2.02
C GLU A 249 -8.48 12.48 -0.95
N ASN A 250 -8.10 13.44 -0.09
CA ASN A 250 -8.99 13.94 0.93
C ASN A 250 -9.92 15.04 0.39
N GLU A 251 -11.13 14.64 -0.02
CA GLU A 251 -12.09 15.53 -0.67
C GLU A 251 -12.50 16.72 0.21
N SER A 252 -12.78 16.47 1.49
CA SER A 252 -13.16 17.50 2.45
C SER A 252 -12.05 18.56 2.61
N LEU A 253 -10.79 18.12 2.66
CA LEU A 253 -9.64 19.00 2.83
C LEU A 253 -9.43 19.94 1.65
N TRP A 254 -9.30 19.42 0.42
CA TRP A 254 -9.04 20.30 -0.72
C TRP A 254 -10.24 21.19 -1.03
N LYS A 255 -11.48 20.71 -0.85
CA LYS A 255 -12.67 21.55 -1.02
C LYS A 255 -12.70 22.70 -0.03
N ALA A 256 -12.29 22.47 1.23
CA ALA A 256 -12.18 23.53 2.22
C ALA A 256 -11.07 24.51 1.84
N ALA A 257 -9.88 24.01 1.51
CA ALA A 257 -8.73 24.84 1.14
C ALA A 257 -9.02 25.76 -0.06
N PHE A 258 -9.65 25.23 -1.12
CA PHE A 258 -9.92 26.00 -2.35
C PHE A 258 -11.01 27.07 -2.21
N LYS A 259 -11.78 27.05 -1.12
CA LYS A 259 -12.77 28.10 -0.78
C LYS A 259 -12.15 29.30 -0.07
N LEU A 260 -10.93 29.17 0.46
CA LEU A 260 -10.27 30.20 1.24
C LEU A 260 -9.63 31.26 0.37
N HIS A 261 -9.68 32.50 0.85
CA HIS A 261 -8.86 33.61 0.38
C HIS A 261 -7.54 33.65 1.16
N GLU A 262 -6.53 34.34 0.64
CA GLU A 262 -5.27 34.52 1.33
C GLU A 262 -5.47 35.22 2.69
N GLY A 263 -4.86 34.68 3.74
CA GLY A 263 -5.03 35.11 5.13
C GLY A 263 -6.26 34.53 5.84
N GLU A 264 -7.13 33.79 5.14
CA GLU A 264 -8.36 33.24 5.72
C GLU A 264 -8.11 31.92 6.47
N VAL A 265 -8.77 31.79 7.63
CA VAL A 265 -8.78 30.54 8.42
C VAL A 265 -10.03 29.74 8.09
N SER A 266 -9.88 28.45 7.80
CA SER A 266 -11.02 27.57 7.52
C SER A 266 -11.87 27.29 8.77
N GLY A 267 -13.09 26.77 8.56
CA GLY A 267 -13.77 25.99 9.60
C GLY A 267 -12.98 24.72 9.97
N ILE A 268 -13.48 23.98 10.95
CA ILE A 268 -12.92 22.66 11.29
C ILE A 268 -13.31 21.66 10.21
N VAL A 269 -12.31 21.08 9.55
CA VAL A 269 -12.49 20.13 8.46
C VAL A 269 -12.24 18.72 8.97
N GLN A 270 -13.24 17.85 8.92
CA GLN A 270 -13.02 16.43 9.24
C GLN A 270 -12.32 15.73 8.08
N ILE A 271 -11.16 15.14 8.36
CA ILE A 271 -10.29 14.48 7.37
C ILE A 271 -10.11 12.98 7.62
N GLY A 272 -10.75 12.41 8.65
CA GLY A 272 -10.74 10.98 8.95
C GLY A 272 -11.62 10.60 10.14
N LEU A 273 -11.61 9.32 10.54
CA LEU A 273 -12.51 8.75 11.55
C LEU A 273 -12.36 9.38 12.96
N SER A 274 -11.28 10.10 13.23
CA SER A 274 -11.08 10.96 14.41
C SER A 274 -9.94 11.95 14.13
N ARG A 275 -10.00 12.63 12.99
CA ARG A 275 -8.97 13.58 12.56
C ARG A 275 -9.63 14.83 12.01
N TYR A 276 -9.20 15.98 12.51
CA TYR A 276 -9.74 17.29 12.21
C TYR A 276 -8.60 18.22 11.80
N ALA A 277 -8.81 19.05 10.78
CA ALA A 277 -7.85 20.02 10.29
C ALA A 277 -8.45 21.43 10.37
N ILE A 278 -7.62 22.39 10.78
CA ILE A 278 -7.87 23.81 10.63
C ILE A 278 -6.79 24.33 9.70
N LEU A 279 -7.18 25.09 8.67
CA LEU A 279 -6.27 25.62 7.67
C LEU A 279 -6.14 27.13 7.78
N LEU A 280 -4.96 27.67 7.50
CA LEU A 280 -4.74 29.07 7.15
C LEU A 280 -4.20 29.13 5.73
N CYS A 281 -4.86 29.87 4.86
CA CYS A 281 -4.45 30.03 3.46
C CYS A 281 -3.34 31.10 3.33
N GLU A 282 -2.25 30.75 2.66
CA GLU A 282 -1.11 31.63 2.37
C GLU A 282 -1.02 31.93 0.85
N GLY A 283 -2.15 31.85 0.16
CA GLY A 283 -2.26 32.08 -1.28
C GLY A 283 -2.15 30.79 -2.11
N ARG A 284 -1.70 30.92 -3.36
CA ARG A 284 -1.70 29.83 -4.34
C ARG A 284 -0.36 29.67 -5.05
N THR A 285 -0.14 28.52 -5.66
CA THR A 285 0.98 28.28 -6.59
C THR A 285 0.59 28.64 -8.01
N GLU A 286 1.56 29.11 -8.79
CA GLU A 286 1.40 29.30 -10.25
C GLU A 286 1.68 27.99 -10.99
N PRO A 287 0.75 27.52 -11.85
CA PRO A 287 0.98 26.37 -12.74
C PRO A 287 2.16 26.60 -13.69
N ILE A 288 2.98 25.56 -13.90
CA ILE A 288 4.07 25.58 -14.90
C ILE A 288 3.61 24.97 -16.23
N VAL A 289 2.71 23.98 -16.17
CA VAL A 289 2.14 23.32 -17.35
C VAL A 289 0.75 23.88 -17.59
N ASN A 290 0.56 24.54 -18.73
CA ASN A 290 -0.68 25.25 -19.06
C ASN A 290 -1.61 24.43 -19.96
N SER A 291 -1.09 23.45 -20.70
CA SER A 291 -1.86 22.61 -21.61
C SER A 291 -1.78 21.15 -21.22
N ILE A 292 -2.94 20.50 -21.17
CA ILE A 292 -3.02 19.05 -20.97
C ILE A 292 -2.35 18.29 -22.12
N GLU A 293 -2.38 18.81 -23.34
CA GLU A 293 -1.81 18.15 -24.52
C GLU A 293 -0.29 17.96 -24.40
N ASP A 294 0.39 18.84 -23.65
CA ASP A 294 1.85 18.75 -23.43
C ASP A 294 2.23 17.52 -22.58
N VAL A 295 1.31 17.03 -21.75
CA VAL A 295 1.54 15.95 -20.77
C VAL A 295 0.57 14.78 -20.91
N LYS A 296 -0.35 14.82 -21.88
CA LYS A 296 -1.49 13.91 -22.00
C LYS A 296 -1.08 12.45 -22.08
N THR A 297 -0.10 12.13 -22.92
CA THR A 297 0.38 10.74 -23.09
C THR A 297 0.94 10.20 -21.78
N GLN A 298 1.85 10.94 -21.15
CA GLN A 298 2.45 10.56 -19.87
C GLN A 298 1.38 10.42 -18.77
N LEU A 299 0.42 11.35 -18.73
CA LEU A 299 -0.66 11.35 -17.75
C LEU A 299 -1.59 10.14 -17.95
N VAL A 300 -1.95 9.81 -19.19
CA VAL A 300 -2.78 8.64 -19.51
C VAL A 300 -2.04 7.35 -19.14
N ASP A 301 -0.75 7.25 -19.43
CA ASP A 301 0.06 6.08 -19.08
C ASP A 301 0.15 5.91 -17.56
N GLN A 302 0.40 7.01 -16.83
CA GLN A 302 0.42 7.03 -15.37
C GLN A 302 -0.92 6.58 -14.77
N LEU A 303 -2.02 7.20 -15.20
CA LEU A 303 -3.36 6.86 -14.71
C LEU A 303 -3.76 5.43 -15.04
N THR A 304 -3.34 4.93 -16.20
CA THR A 304 -3.60 3.53 -16.58
C THR A 304 -2.87 2.58 -15.64
N GLU A 305 -1.61 2.87 -15.30
CA GLU A 305 -0.85 2.07 -14.33
C GLU A 305 -1.47 2.16 -12.92
N GLU A 306 -1.84 3.36 -12.45
CA GLU A 306 -2.52 3.57 -11.15
C GLU A 306 -3.80 2.73 -11.07
N GLN A 307 -4.70 2.86 -12.05
CA GLN A 307 -5.95 2.10 -12.09
C GLN A 307 -5.72 0.58 -12.19
N THR A 308 -4.68 0.17 -12.92
CA THR A 308 -4.30 -1.24 -13.02
C THR A 308 -3.84 -1.78 -11.66
N GLN A 309 -3.00 -1.04 -10.94
CA GLN A 309 -2.51 -1.45 -9.62
C GLN A 309 -3.65 -1.55 -8.60
N GLU A 310 -4.56 -0.58 -8.58
CA GLU A 310 -5.73 -0.64 -7.72
C GLU A 310 -6.64 -1.83 -8.06
N ALA A 311 -6.88 -2.08 -9.35
CA ALA A 311 -7.70 -3.20 -9.79
C ALA A 311 -7.07 -4.55 -9.38
N VAL A 312 -5.76 -4.68 -9.56
CA VAL A 312 -4.98 -5.85 -9.10
C VAL A 312 -5.12 -6.03 -7.59
N ALA A 313 -4.94 -4.97 -6.79
CA ALA A 313 -5.06 -5.03 -5.35
C ALA A 313 -6.47 -5.46 -4.90
N ARG A 314 -7.52 -4.88 -5.51
CA ARG A 314 -8.92 -5.25 -5.24
C ARG A 314 -9.20 -6.71 -5.59
N VAL A 315 -8.74 -7.17 -6.76
CA VAL A 315 -8.92 -8.57 -7.18
C VAL A 315 -8.22 -9.50 -6.21
N PHE A 316 -6.96 -9.22 -5.86
CA PHE A 316 -6.22 -10.09 -4.96
C PHE A 316 -6.83 -10.15 -3.56
N ALA A 317 -7.23 -9.00 -2.99
CA ALA A 317 -7.94 -8.95 -1.71
C ALA A 317 -9.22 -9.80 -1.73
N LYS A 318 -10.03 -9.67 -2.80
CA LYS A 318 -11.23 -10.48 -3.00
C LYS A 318 -10.92 -11.97 -3.09
N LEU A 319 -9.86 -12.36 -3.81
CA LEU A 319 -9.44 -13.76 -3.90
C LEU A 319 -9.03 -14.31 -2.52
N LYS A 320 -8.28 -13.55 -1.71
CA LYS A 320 -7.91 -13.95 -0.35
C LYS A 320 -9.13 -14.09 0.57
N GLU A 321 -10.12 -13.23 0.44
CA GLU A 321 -11.36 -13.32 1.23
C GLU A 321 -12.20 -14.56 0.85
N GLN A 322 -12.29 -14.86 -0.45
CA GLN A 322 -13.15 -15.93 -0.97
C GLN A 322 -12.52 -17.33 -0.86
N THR A 323 -11.19 -17.43 -0.86
CA THR A 323 -10.50 -18.70 -0.81
C THR A 323 -10.22 -19.11 0.63
N ARG A 324 -10.79 -20.23 1.06
CA ARG A 324 -10.46 -20.83 2.36
C ARG A 324 -9.04 -21.38 2.33
N VAL A 325 -8.23 -20.96 3.29
CA VAL A 325 -6.86 -21.43 3.49
C VAL A 325 -6.71 -21.93 4.92
N ASP A 326 -6.27 -23.18 5.07
CA ASP A 326 -5.86 -23.75 6.35
C ASP A 326 -4.32 -23.83 6.37
N ASN A 327 -3.68 -23.02 7.23
CA ASN A 327 -2.24 -23.03 7.40
C ASN A 327 -1.88 -23.87 8.64
N TYR A 328 -1.46 -25.11 8.41
CA TYR A 328 -1.09 -26.04 9.47
C TYR A 328 0.26 -25.74 10.15
N ILE A 329 1.11 -24.89 9.55
CA ILE A 329 2.37 -24.46 10.18
C ILE A 329 2.11 -23.39 11.24
N THR A 330 1.23 -22.44 10.95
CA THR A 330 0.87 -21.34 11.88
C THR A 330 -0.39 -21.63 12.70
N GLY A 331 -1.15 -22.68 12.36
CA GLY A 331 -2.42 -23.01 12.99
C GLY A 331 -3.58 -22.06 12.64
N SER A 332 -3.43 -21.23 11.59
CA SER A 332 -4.44 -20.22 11.23
C SER A 332 -5.32 -20.66 10.06
N THR A 333 -6.61 -20.31 10.11
CA THR A 333 -7.54 -20.43 8.98
C THR A 333 -7.99 -19.04 8.53
N THR A 334 -7.97 -18.78 7.23
CA THR A 334 -8.42 -17.51 6.62
C THR A 334 -9.36 -17.75 5.46
N GLY A 335 -10.22 -16.76 5.14
CA GLY A 335 -11.12 -16.77 3.99
C GLY A 335 -12.27 -17.79 4.08
N GLY A 336 -13.05 -17.92 3.01
CA GLY A 336 -14.15 -18.90 2.94
C GLY A 336 -15.44 -18.47 3.65
N VAL A 337 -15.61 -17.18 3.94
CA VAL A 337 -16.87 -16.64 4.48
C VAL A 337 -17.89 -16.57 3.35
N SER A 338 -18.69 -17.63 3.21
CA SER A 338 -19.95 -17.54 2.49
C SER A 338 -20.88 -16.70 3.36
N GLN A 339 -21.30 -15.52 2.90
CA GLN A 339 -22.42 -14.82 3.53
C GLN A 339 -23.66 -15.68 3.37
N THR A 340 -23.95 -16.52 4.36
CA THR A 340 -25.27 -17.11 4.53
C THR A 340 -26.20 -15.99 4.97
N SER A 341 -26.97 -15.48 4.01
CA SER A 341 -28.18 -14.70 4.28
C SER A 341 -28.97 -15.42 5.37
N GLY A 342 -29.03 -14.82 6.56
CA GLY A 342 -29.71 -15.39 7.71
C GLY A 342 -31.21 -15.45 7.46
N THR A 343 -31.70 -16.58 6.95
CA THR A 343 -33.11 -16.93 7.07
C THR A 343 -33.34 -17.33 8.53
N SER A 344 -33.95 -16.41 9.28
CA SER A 344 -34.37 -16.62 10.66
C SER A 344 -35.25 -17.87 10.77
N PHE A 345 -34.71 -18.94 11.36
CA PHE A 345 -35.54 -20.06 11.82
C PHE A 345 -35.98 -19.78 13.25
N SER A 346 -37.27 -19.49 13.38
CA SER A 346 -38.02 -19.35 14.62
C SER A 346 -37.79 -20.54 15.55
N LYS A 347 -37.60 -20.24 16.85
CA LYS A 347 -37.46 -21.19 17.97
C LYS A 347 -38.56 -22.26 17.96
N GLY A 348 -38.17 -23.52 17.75
CA GLY A 348 -38.96 -24.69 18.11
C GLY A 348 -38.72 -25.07 19.58
N GLN A 349 -39.81 -25.15 20.32
CA GLN A 349 -39.95 -25.60 21.70
C GLN A 349 -39.27 -26.95 21.95
N VAL A 350 -38.41 -27.06 22.97
CA VAL A 350 -37.94 -28.35 23.49
C VAL A 350 -38.56 -28.56 24.87
N ASN A 351 -39.56 -29.45 24.94
CA ASN A 351 -40.08 -30.00 26.19
C ASN A 351 -39.01 -30.88 26.83
N GLN A 352 -38.56 -30.53 28.04
CA GLN A 352 -37.79 -31.42 28.89
C GLN A 352 -38.75 -32.39 29.60
N ALA A 353 -38.41 -33.68 29.55
CA ALA A 353 -39.06 -34.71 30.31
C ALA A 353 -38.06 -35.36 31.29
N ILE A 354 -38.65 -35.96 32.32
CA ILE A 354 -38.16 -36.97 33.28
C ILE A 354 -37.31 -36.46 34.50
N PRO A 355 -37.32 -37.17 35.65
CA PRO A 355 -38.29 -37.03 36.75
C PRO A 355 -37.64 -36.82 38.13
N SER A 356 -38.44 -36.45 39.13
CA SER A 356 -38.07 -36.47 40.56
C SER A 356 -37.69 -37.89 41.04
N PRO A 357 -36.95 -38.02 42.16
CA PRO A 357 -37.69 -38.35 43.38
C PRO A 357 -37.15 -37.79 44.72
N THR A 358 -38.13 -37.67 45.62
CA THR A 358 -38.09 -37.90 47.08
C THR A 358 -37.52 -36.86 48.06
N GLN A 359 -38.45 -36.49 48.96
CA GLN A 359 -38.33 -36.30 50.43
C GLN A 359 -37.54 -35.08 50.91
N GLY A 360 -38.06 -34.20 51.76
CA GLY A 360 -39.33 -34.19 52.48
C GLY A 360 -39.33 -33.10 53.54
N LEU A 361 -40.51 -32.93 54.14
CA LEU A 361 -40.80 -32.42 55.48
C LEU A 361 -40.73 -30.90 55.75
N ASN A 362 -41.92 -30.44 56.20
CA ASN A 362 -42.20 -29.37 57.16
C ASN A 362 -41.94 -27.92 56.70
N GLY A 363 -42.83 -26.96 56.89
CA GLY A 363 -44.12 -26.94 57.57
C GLY A 363 -44.71 -25.53 57.51
N SER A 364 -46.01 -25.45 57.23
CA SER A 364 -47.01 -24.70 57.98
C SER A 364 -46.84 -23.19 58.27
N ASN A 365 -47.88 -22.46 57.85
CA ASN A 365 -48.46 -21.23 58.41
C ASN A 365 -47.58 -19.96 58.33
N ARG A 366 -48.08 -18.81 57.88
CA ARG A 366 -49.44 -18.27 57.95
C ARG A 366 -49.61 -17.17 56.92
#